data_AF-A0A2V7SI31-F1
#
_entry.id   AF-A0A2V7SI31-F1
#
_cell.length_a   1.000
_cell.length_b   1.000
_cell.length_c   1.000
_cell.angle_alpha   90.00
_cell.angle_beta   90.00
_cell.angle_gamma   90.00
#
_symmetry.space_group_name_H-M   'P 1'
#
loop_
_entity.id
_entity.type
_entity.pdbx_description
1 polymer ?
#
loop_
_entity_poly.entity_id
_entity_poly.type
_entity_poly.pdbx_seq_one_letter_code
_entity_poly.pdbx_strand_id
1 'polypeptide(L)' 'WTYRIDWGDGTSSTGSTSSQGTISAGHTYLLLGSYTIKVTVTDSLGASGSDTKTVTFIL' A
#
# COMPACT_ATOMS: atom_id res chain seq x y z
N TRP A 1 -8.98 12.01 2.53
CA TRP A 1 -8.32 10.75 2.90
C TRP A 1 -6.94 10.71 2.30
N THR A 2 -5.92 10.44 3.09
CA THR A 2 -4.57 10.16 2.60
C THR A 2 -4.28 8.68 2.74
N TYR A 3 -3.45 8.14 1.86
CA TYR A 3 -3.02 6.75 1.95
C TYR A 3 -1.53 6.62 1.66
N ARG A 4 -0.93 5.60 2.27
CA ARG A 4 0.44 5.17 2.06
C ARG A 4 0.45 3.66 1.85
N ILE A 5 1.13 3.21 0.80
CA ILE A 5 1.33 1.81 0.47
C ILE A 5 2.82 1.53 0.59
N ASP A 6 3.20 0.73 1.59
CA ASP A 6 4.52 0.17 1.73
C ASP A 6 4.56 -1.15 0.95
N TRP A 7 5.40 -1.26 -0.08
CA TRP A 7 5.42 -2.43 -0.97
C TRP A 7 6.23 -3.60 -0.41
N GLY A 8 6.95 -3.41 0.69
CA GLY A 8 7.73 -4.46 1.34
C GLY A 8 9.11 -4.71 0.72
N ASP A 9 9.46 -4.01 -0.36
CA ASP A 9 10.79 -4.02 -1.00
C ASP A 9 11.65 -2.78 -0.65
N GLY A 10 11.19 -1.99 0.33
CA GLY A 10 11.81 -0.74 0.74
C GLY A 10 11.24 0.50 0.01
N THR A 11 10.41 0.32 -1.01
CA THR A 11 9.72 1.43 -1.68
C THR A 11 8.32 1.65 -1.12
N SER A 12 7.77 2.85 -1.33
CA SER A 12 6.41 3.18 -0.94
C SER A 12 5.76 4.16 -1.91
N SER A 13 4.43 4.12 -2.00
CA SER A 13 3.63 5.09 -2.74
C SER A 13 2.67 5.81 -1.80
N THR A 14 2.40 7.09 -2.08
CA THR A 14 1.47 7.91 -1.28
C THR A 14 0.50 8.65 -2.19
N GLY A 15 -0.71 8.90 -1.70
CA GLY A 15 -1.70 9.70 -2.42
C GLY A 15 -2.85 10.16 -1.53
N SER A 16 -3.82 10.81 -2.17
CA SER A 16 -5.02 11.29 -1.49
C SER A 16 -6.26 11.16 -2.37
N THR A 17 -7.41 10.94 -1.74
CA THR A 17 -8.74 10.98 -2.36
C THR A 17 -9.69 11.86 -1.54
N SER A 18 -10.59 12.54 -2.23
CA SER A 18 -11.61 13.41 -1.63
C SER A 18 -12.75 12.62 -0.98
N SER A 19 -12.97 11.37 -1.41
CA SER A 19 -14.02 10.49 -0.88
C SER A 19 -13.48 9.09 -0.57
N GLN A 20 -14.16 8.38 0.33
CA GLN A 20 -13.90 6.97 0.58
C GLN A 20 -14.22 6.16 -0.69
N GLY A 21 -13.42 5.15 -0.99
CA GLY A 21 -13.64 4.27 -2.12
C GLY A 21 -12.41 3.49 -2.50
N THR A 22 -12.46 2.88 -3.68
CA THR A 22 -11.35 2.10 -4.24
C THR A 22 -10.18 3.00 -4.58
N ILE A 23 -9.00 2.64 -4.09
CA ILE A 23 -7.71 3.23 -4.47
C ILE A 23 -7.02 2.25 -5.41
N SER A 24 -6.56 2.74 -6.56
CA SER A 24 -5.79 1.94 -7.53
C SER A 24 -4.35 2.42 -7.56
N ALA A 25 -3.41 1.50 -7.33
CA ALA A 25 -1.97 1.74 -7.41
C ALA A 25 -1.29 0.48 -7.94
N GLY A 26 -0.25 0.66 -8.75
CA GLY A 26 0.56 -0.42 -9.31
C GLY A 26 2.00 -0.34 -8.81
N HIS A 27 2.64 -1.51 -8.69
CA HIS A 27 4.05 -1.64 -8.32
C HIS A 27 4.69 -2.83 -9.02
N THR A 28 5.97 -2.71 -9.36
CA THR A 28 6.73 -3.75 -10.06
C THR A 28 7.86 -4.23 -9.17
N TYR A 29 7.90 -5.54 -8.90
CA TYR A 29 9.00 -6.19 -8.19
C TYR A 29 10.03 -6.69 -9.18
N LEU A 30 11.30 -6.31 -8.99
CA LEU A 30 12.40 -6.69 -9.88
C LEU A 30 13.03 -8.04 -9.51
N LEU A 31 12.82 -8.52 -8.30
CA LEU A 31 13.43 -9.73 -7.76
C LEU A 31 12.35 -10.73 -7.32
N LEU A 32 12.70 -12.02 -7.37
CA LEU A 32 11.92 -13.06 -6.73
C LEU A 32 12.01 -12.92 -5.21
N GLY A 33 10.96 -13.30 -4.51
CA GLY A 33 10.88 -13.12 -3.06
C GLY A 33 9.46 -13.02 -2.55
N SER A 34 9.33 -12.93 -1.23
CA SER A 34 8.06 -12.67 -0.56
C SER A 34 8.06 -11.24 -0.03
N TYR A 35 7.03 -10.47 -0.40
CA TYR A 35 6.90 -9.06 -0.04
C TYR A 35 5.59 -8.85 0.71
N THR A 36 5.68 -8.31 1.92
CA THR A 36 4.51 -7.91 2.71
C THR A 36 4.14 -6.48 2.38
N ILE A 37 3.05 -6.33 1.64
CA ILE A 37 2.45 -5.03 1.31
C ILE A 37 1.65 -4.56 2.51
N LYS A 38 1.84 -3.33 2.95
CA LYS A 38 1.03 -2.68 3.98
C LYS A 38 0.37 -1.44 3.42
N VAL A 39 -0.94 -1.35 3.52
CA VAL A 39 -1.70 -0.14 3.17
C VAL A 39 -2.11 0.53 4.46
N THR A 40 -1.83 1.81 4.60
CA THR A 40 -2.30 2.66 5.70
C THR A 40 -3.13 3.79 5.12
N VAL A 41 -4.33 4.01 5.64
CA VAL A 41 -5.25 5.07 5.21
C VAL A 41 -5.55 5.95 6.43
N THR A 42 -5.52 7.26 6.23
CA THR A 42 -5.84 8.26 7.26
C THR A 42 -7.00 9.15 6.80
N ASP A 43 -7.98 9.34 7.66
CA ASP A 43 -9.13 10.22 7.42
C ASP A 43 -8.79 11.70 7.66
N SER A 44 -9.76 12.60 7.46
CA SER A 44 -9.58 14.04 7.68
C SER A 44 -9.50 14.44 9.15
N LEU A 45 -9.91 13.56 10.07
CA LEU A 45 -9.82 13.75 11.51
C LEU A 45 -8.51 13.20 12.09
N GLY A 46 -7.67 12.58 11.25
CA GLY A 46 -6.38 12.01 11.63
C GLY A 46 -6.47 10.55 12.11
N ALA A 47 -7.63 9.91 12.04
CA ALA A 47 -7.75 8.49 12.38
C ALA A 47 -7.17 7.63 11.26
N SER A 48 -6.36 6.63 11.63
CA SER A 48 -5.70 5.74 10.67
C SER A 48 -6.13 4.28 10.82
N GLY A 49 -6.30 3.58 9.70
CA GLY A 49 -6.44 2.14 9.63
C GLY A 49 -5.38 1.55 8.71
N SER A 50 -4.97 0.30 8.95
CA SER A 50 -4.03 -0.39 8.07
C SER A 50 -4.37 -1.85 7.90
N ASP A 51 -4.02 -2.38 6.72
CA ASP A 51 -4.13 -3.81 6.41
C ASP A 51 -2.88 -4.28 5.66
N THR A 52 -2.62 -5.58 5.68
CA THR A 52 -1.42 -6.20 5.09
C THR A 52 -1.76 -7.36 4.19
N LYS A 53 -1.01 -7.49 3.10
CA LYS A 53 -1.10 -8.63 2.17
C LYS A 53 0.27 -9.06 1.72
N THR A 54 0.56 -10.36 1.78
CA THR A 54 1.81 -10.91 1.26
C THR A 54 1.64 -11.39 -0.17
N VAL A 55 2.61 -11.05 -1.02
CA VAL A 55 2.75 -11.57 -2.39
C VAL A 55 4.09 -12.30 -2.50
N THR A 56 4.11 -13.42 -3.22
CA THR A 56 5.31 -14.24 -3.36
C THR A 56 5.57 -14.50 -4.84
N PHE A 57 6.81 -14.22 -5.27
CA PHE A 57 7.30 -14.47 -6.60
C PHE A 57 8.34 -15.59 -6.55
N ILE A 58 8.11 -16.63 -7.33
CA ILE A 58 8.97 -17.80 -7.50
C ILE A 58 9.25 -18.01 -8.99
N LEU A 59 10.28 -18.79 -9.32
CA LEU A 59 10.62 -19.17 -10.69
C LEU A 59 9.61 -20.16 -11.27
#